data_AF-A0A9D6Q9X9-F1
#
_entry.id   AF-A0A9D6Q9X9-F1
#
_cell.length_a   1.000
_cell.length_b   1.000
_cell.length_c   1.000
_cell.angle_alpha   90.00
_cell.angle_beta   90.00
_cell.angle_gamma   90.00
#
_symmetry.space_group_name_H-M   'P 1'
#
loop_
_entity.id
_entity.type
_entity.pdbx_description
1 polymer ?
#
loop_
_entity_poly.entity_id
_entity_poly.type
_entity_poly.pdbx_seq_one_letter_code
_entity_poly.pdbx_strand_id
1 'polypeptide(L)'
;MTHPTYRFKKLILAGGTMFAMLAVPLAVNSVTGLNLGVIAAAHAADDGGSSKKSGGHKGKAGSQKGAQGKGGEASKKIFRIPAAEEDSDRPVWAGVKGGKSGGGGKPAGAGSKKGDLFGDMVVVLRDANGVPILNAAGLVQVIAYVYDANGNLVPLKDASGNLVTIPYNAEGDLETTIDGVPVYSAEVDLGRLSVGRAPTKVLDHSLTEALAKLTATGAIVTLDSTGRLAVNGVTIDSPLENLALYETYMKTGTLPGVTLPANFNPASLLAGAADKTGSISVDTVVYMNSILGVNSGTTYYNFSTVQYDRYTTWKNATAQILVLQPDGVTYKVETVNLYDAVFNSTNWTDPTPTGGADDFATAADDYLKVIEFVHDNGVRTE
;
A
#
# COMPACT_ATOMS: atom_id res chain seq x y z
N MET A 1 -42.84 -39.69 21.93
CA MET A 1 -41.74 -40.08 22.81
C MET A 1 -41.26 -38.84 23.56
N THR A 2 -41.55 -38.79 24.86
CA THR A 2 -40.73 -38.21 25.95
C THR A 2 -39.75 -37.06 25.65
N HIS A 3 -40.08 -35.85 26.12
CA HIS A 3 -39.15 -34.75 26.48
C HIS A 3 -38.25 -35.20 27.68
N PRO A 4 -37.04 -34.63 27.99
CA PRO A 4 -36.93 -33.25 28.50
C PRO A 4 -35.56 -32.49 28.50
N THR A 5 -35.68 -31.16 28.73
CA THR A 5 -34.85 -30.26 29.57
C THR A 5 -33.43 -29.79 29.19
N TYR A 6 -33.36 -28.46 28.99
CA TYR A 6 -32.21 -27.61 29.31
C TYR A 6 -31.84 -27.70 30.80
N ARG A 7 -30.55 -27.81 31.10
CA ARG A 7 -29.97 -27.57 32.43
C ARG A 7 -28.66 -26.79 32.32
N PHE A 8 -28.73 -25.50 32.61
CA PHE A 8 -27.56 -24.71 33.03
C PHE A 8 -27.14 -25.19 34.43
N LYS A 9 -25.92 -25.70 34.57
CA LYS A 9 -25.22 -25.77 35.84
C LYS A 9 -24.06 -24.78 35.81
N LYS A 10 -24.11 -23.81 36.73
CA LYS A 10 -22.99 -22.96 37.13
C LYS A 10 -21.80 -23.85 37.51
N LEU A 11 -20.66 -23.62 36.89
CA LEU A 11 -19.37 -23.91 37.48
C LEU A 11 -18.71 -22.57 37.79
N ILE A 12 -18.68 -22.22 39.07
CA ILE A 12 -17.85 -21.17 39.63
C ILE A 12 -16.47 -21.81 39.85
N LEU A 13 -15.46 -21.29 39.17
CA LEU A 13 -14.04 -21.36 39.54
C LEU A 13 -13.37 -20.15 38.86
N ALA A 14 -13.38 -18.96 39.46
CA ALA A 14 -12.43 -18.50 40.48
C ALA A 14 -10.97 -18.76 40.09
N GLY A 15 -10.30 -17.76 39.49
CA GLY A 15 -8.85 -17.68 39.46
C GLY A 15 -8.23 -16.91 38.28
N GLY A 16 -8.06 -15.58 38.44
CA GLY A 16 -7.04 -14.73 37.78
C GLY A 16 -7.22 -14.48 36.27
N THR A 17 -7.17 -13.27 35.72
CA THR A 17 -6.75 -11.93 36.16
C THR A 17 -7.68 -10.92 35.49
N MET A 18 -8.08 -9.88 36.22
CA MET A 18 -8.87 -8.78 35.63
C MET A 18 -7.98 -7.98 34.68
N PHE A 19 -8.24 -8.08 33.39
CA PHE A 19 -7.88 -7.03 32.45
C PHE A 19 -8.80 -5.84 32.74
N ALA A 20 -8.26 -4.81 33.39
CA ALA A 20 -8.88 -3.50 33.43
C ALA A 20 -8.79 -2.91 32.01
N MET A 21 -9.75 -3.22 31.16
CA MET A 21 -10.01 -2.41 29.98
C MET A 21 -10.44 -1.02 30.48
N LEU A 22 -9.60 -0.02 30.24
CA LEU A 22 -10.03 1.36 30.33
C LEU A 22 -11.05 1.58 29.21
N ALA A 23 -12.34 1.53 29.57
CA ALA A 23 -13.44 1.78 28.65
C ALA A 23 -13.41 3.23 28.18
N VAL A 24 -13.08 3.45 26.90
CA VAL A 24 -13.50 4.66 26.19
C VAL A 24 -14.94 4.42 25.73
N PRO A 25 -15.93 5.24 26.13
CA PRO A 25 -17.30 5.06 25.67
C PRO A 25 -17.39 5.57 24.23
N LEU A 26 -17.35 4.66 23.25
CA LEU A 26 -17.78 4.92 21.89
C LEU A 26 -19.16 4.29 21.69
N ALA A 27 -20.13 5.16 21.44
CA ALA A 27 -21.53 4.84 21.30
C ALA A 27 -21.75 3.79 20.20
N VAL A 28 -22.43 2.72 20.58
CA VAL A 28 -22.87 1.65 19.69
C VAL A 28 -24.03 2.16 18.84
N ASN A 29 -23.85 2.15 17.52
CA ASN A 29 -24.96 2.01 16.59
C ASN A 29 -24.68 0.81 15.69
N SER A 30 -25.44 -0.26 15.91
CA SER A 30 -25.51 -1.45 15.06
C SER A 30 -26.20 -1.12 13.73
N VAL A 31 -25.65 -1.57 12.60
CA VAL A 31 -26.33 -2.23 11.47
C VAL A 31 -25.27 -2.71 10.46
N THR A 32 -25.60 -3.81 9.80
CA THR A 32 -24.81 -4.78 9.03
C THR A 32 -24.20 -4.30 7.72
N GLY A 33 -23.02 -4.84 7.37
CA GLY A 33 -22.55 -5.03 5.98
C GLY A 33 -21.32 -4.19 5.57
N LEU A 34 -20.24 -4.89 5.20
CA LEU A 34 -19.02 -4.39 4.52
C LEU A 34 -18.21 -3.33 5.29
N ASN A 35 -17.34 -3.82 6.19
CA ASN A 35 -16.38 -3.02 6.94
C ASN A 35 -15.03 -2.99 6.19
N LEU A 36 -14.79 -1.93 5.41
CA LEU A 36 -13.48 -1.56 4.86
C LEU A 36 -12.87 -0.48 5.76
N GLY A 37 -11.59 -0.67 6.11
CA GLY A 37 -10.85 0.06 7.15
C GLY A 37 -11.00 1.58 7.09
N VAL A 38 -11.32 2.16 8.25
CA VAL A 38 -11.40 3.61 8.47
C VAL A 38 -10.02 4.09 8.91
N ILE A 39 -9.39 4.93 8.08
CA ILE A 39 -8.10 5.58 8.37
C ILE A 39 -8.36 6.67 9.41
N ALA A 40 -7.70 6.59 10.58
CA ALA A 40 -7.63 7.67 11.55
C ALA A 40 -6.27 8.37 11.41
N ALA A 41 -6.27 9.60 10.91
CA ALA A 41 -5.10 10.46 10.84
C ALA A 41 -4.73 11.00 12.24
N ALA A 42 -3.50 10.76 12.70
CA ALA A 42 -2.95 11.40 13.88
C ALA A 42 -2.14 12.65 13.47
N HIS A 43 -2.63 13.82 13.87
CA HIS A 43 -1.90 15.09 13.85
C HIS A 43 -0.91 15.15 15.02
N ALA A 44 0.32 15.60 14.75
CA ALA A 44 1.21 16.17 15.76
C ALA A 44 1.74 17.51 15.25
N ALA A 45 1.37 18.58 15.97
CA ALA A 45 1.96 19.91 15.86
C ALA A 45 3.25 19.94 16.69
N ASP A 46 4.30 20.59 16.20
CA ASP A 46 5.23 21.28 17.10
C ASP A 46 5.89 22.50 16.43
N ASP A 47 5.92 23.58 17.20
CA ASP A 47 6.50 24.88 16.92
C ASP A 47 8.01 24.86 17.26
N GLY A 48 8.81 25.72 16.62
CA GLY A 48 10.18 25.95 17.06
C GLY A 48 11.06 26.73 16.10
N GLY A 49 10.90 28.06 16.08
CA GLY A 49 11.72 28.95 15.26
C GLY A 49 13.16 29.12 15.75
N SER A 50 14.03 29.62 14.86
CA SER A 50 15.02 30.63 15.24
C SER A 50 15.49 31.46 14.05
N SER A 51 15.68 32.73 14.36
CA SER A 51 15.91 33.90 13.51
C SER A 51 17.29 34.00 12.85
N LYS A 52 17.38 34.73 11.72
CA LYS A 52 18.13 36.02 11.64
C LYS A 52 17.97 36.71 10.27
N LYS A 53 17.58 37.99 10.34
CA LYS A 53 18.11 39.23 9.69
C LYS A 53 18.80 39.07 8.32
N SER A 54 18.66 39.92 7.32
CA SER A 54 18.27 41.35 7.19
C SER A 54 18.10 41.59 5.68
N GLY A 55 17.20 42.43 5.21
CA GLY A 55 17.42 43.88 5.18
C GLY A 55 16.75 44.41 3.92
N GLY A 56 15.87 45.40 4.08
CA GLY A 56 15.07 45.95 2.98
C GLY A 56 15.88 46.80 2.01
N HIS A 57 15.22 47.25 0.95
CA HIS A 57 15.01 48.66 0.60
C HIS A 57 14.11 48.78 -0.64
N LYS A 58 13.12 49.69 -0.54
CA LYS A 58 12.54 50.61 -1.55
C LYS A 58 12.26 50.06 -2.97
N GLY A 59 11.07 50.17 -3.56
CA GLY A 59 10.05 51.22 -3.48
C GLY A 59 9.81 51.85 -4.86
N LYS A 60 8.54 52.15 -5.15
CA LYS A 60 7.92 52.76 -6.36
C LYS A 60 7.45 51.76 -7.43
N ALA A 61 6.15 51.57 -7.71
CA ALA A 61 5.00 52.46 -7.96
C ALA A 61 4.82 52.84 -9.45
N GLY A 62 3.58 52.60 -9.93
CA GLY A 62 3.02 53.02 -11.22
C GLY A 62 3.08 51.92 -12.29
N SER A 63 2.08 51.67 -13.13
CA SER A 63 0.66 52.04 -13.21
C SER A 63 0.13 51.40 -14.51
N GLN A 64 -1.05 50.78 -14.41
CA GLN A 64 -2.12 50.71 -15.42
C GLN A 64 -1.91 50.15 -16.85
N LYS A 65 -2.83 49.21 -17.15
CA LYS A 65 -3.66 49.06 -18.36
C LYS A 65 -3.05 48.45 -19.63
N GLY A 66 -3.77 47.45 -20.16
CA GLY A 66 -3.98 47.30 -21.61
C GLY A 66 -3.94 45.88 -22.17
N ALA A 67 -5.11 45.27 -22.27
CA ALA A 67 -5.62 44.46 -23.39
C ALA A 67 -4.69 43.51 -24.20
N GLN A 68 -5.07 42.22 -24.18
CA GLN A 68 -5.58 41.45 -25.33
C GLN A 68 -4.77 41.46 -26.65
N GLY A 69 -4.29 40.28 -27.08
CA GLY A 69 -3.91 40.08 -28.49
C GLY A 69 -3.01 38.87 -28.77
N LYS A 70 -3.44 38.04 -29.72
CA LYS A 70 -2.86 36.76 -30.18
C LYS A 70 -1.55 36.93 -30.97
N GLY A 71 -0.68 35.92 -30.85
CA GLY A 71 -0.02 35.22 -31.97
C GLY A 71 1.22 35.83 -32.63
N GLY A 72 2.17 34.96 -33.01
CA GLY A 72 3.08 35.20 -34.14
C GLY A 72 4.56 35.24 -33.82
N GLU A 73 5.31 34.46 -34.60
CA GLU A 73 6.75 34.17 -34.54
C GLU A 73 7.74 35.35 -34.51
N ALA A 74 8.92 35.00 -33.96
CA ALA A 74 10.26 35.41 -34.36
C ALA A 74 10.66 36.90 -34.25
N SER A 75 11.51 37.19 -33.28
CA SER A 75 12.75 37.91 -33.57
C SER A 75 13.82 37.67 -32.49
N LYS A 76 14.98 37.26 -32.98
CA LYS A 76 16.27 37.16 -32.28
C LYS A 76 16.54 38.43 -31.47
N LYS A 77 17.00 38.28 -30.22
CA LYS A 77 18.09 39.05 -29.59
C LYS A 77 18.18 38.71 -28.09
N ILE A 78 18.93 37.67 -27.75
CA ILE A 78 19.73 37.67 -26.53
C ILE A 78 21.14 37.23 -26.94
N PHE A 79 22.10 38.05 -26.50
CA PHE A 79 23.51 38.08 -26.83
C PHE A 79 24.17 36.70 -26.99
N ARG A 80 24.77 36.45 -28.16
CA ARG A 80 25.85 35.47 -28.29
C ARG A 80 27.16 36.16 -27.93
N ILE A 81 27.80 35.69 -26.89
CA ILE A 81 29.25 35.86 -26.69
C ILE A 81 29.91 35.03 -27.81
N PRO A 82 30.87 35.55 -28.59
CA PRO A 82 31.59 34.73 -29.55
C PRO A 82 32.35 33.65 -28.78
N ALA A 83 32.22 32.40 -29.24
CA ALA A 83 32.92 31.27 -28.65
C ALA A 83 34.42 31.55 -28.67
N ALA A 84 35.04 31.59 -27.49
CA ALA A 84 36.45 31.27 -27.40
C ALA A 84 36.59 29.81 -27.83
N GLU A 85 37.52 29.54 -28.75
CA GLU A 85 37.95 28.18 -29.02
C GLU A 85 38.61 27.66 -27.74
N GLU A 86 37.85 26.89 -26.97
CA GLU A 86 38.42 26.11 -25.88
C GLU A 86 39.11 24.90 -26.49
N ASP A 87 40.41 25.10 -26.72
CA ASP A 87 41.43 24.07 -26.85
C ASP A 87 41.41 23.25 -25.55
N SER A 88 40.58 22.20 -25.53
CA SER A 88 40.37 21.34 -24.38
C SER A 88 41.28 20.14 -24.53
N ASP A 89 42.15 19.91 -23.55
CA ASP A 89 43.06 18.75 -23.35
C ASP A 89 42.32 17.40 -23.24
N ARG A 90 41.38 17.13 -24.14
CA ARG A 90 40.48 16.00 -24.07
C ARG A 90 41.13 14.80 -24.78
N PRO A 91 41.46 13.72 -24.05
CA PRO A 91 42.14 12.59 -24.66
C PRO A 91 41.22 11.87 -25.65
N VAL A 92 41.80 11.39 -26.75
CA VAL A 92 41.13 10.87 -27.95
C VAL A 92 40.14 9.72 -27.68
N TRP A 93 40.27 9.02 -26.56
CA TRP A 93 39.37 7.92 -26.17
C TRP A 93 37.99 8.42 -25.66
N ALA A 94 37.87 9.68 -25.27
CA ALA A 94 36.61 10.26 -24.83
C ALA A 94 35.79 10.70 -26.05
N GLY A 95 34.94 9.79 -26.53
CA GLY A 95 34.07 9.97 -27.68
C GLY A 95 33.25 11.29 -27.70
N VAL A 96 32.74 11.60 -28.90
CA VAL A 96 32.05 12.86 -29.22
C VAL A 96 30.89 13.11 -28.25
N LYS A 97 30.79 14.33 -27.71
CA LYS A 97 29.67 14.78 -26.88
C LYS A 97 28.39 14.64 -27.72
N GLY A 98 27.56 13.64 -27.40
CA GLY A 98 26.28 13.43 -28.04
C GLY A 98 25.49 14.74 -28.09
N GLY A 99 25.10 15.15 -29.29
CA GLY A 99 24.24 16.30 -29.51
C GLY A 99 22.96 16.17 -28.69
N LYS A 100 22.37 17.32 -28.33
CA LYS A 100 21.11 17.44 -27.57
C LYS A 100 20.16 16.29 -27.89
N SER A 101 20.14 15.28 -27.02
CA SER A 101 19.10 14.27 -27.04
C SER A 101 17.82 15.01 -26.71
N GLY A 102 16.88 15.02 -27.67
CA GLY A 102 15.53 15.49 -27.44
C GLY A 102 14.98 14.84 -26.17
N GLY A 103 14.10 15.57 -25.48
CA GLY A 103 13.40 15.07 -24.30
C GLY A 103 12.94 13.63 -24.54
N GLY A 104 13.25 12.77 -23.56
CA GLY A 104 13.09 11.32 -23.64
C GLY A 104 11.81 10.95 -24.37
N GLY A 105 11.98 10.31 -25.53
CA GLY A 105 10.87 9.78 -26.29
C GLY A 105 10.05 8.87 -25.40
N LYS A 106 8.74 8.93 -25.58
CA LYS A 106 7.75 8.09 -24.93
C LYS A 106 8.24 6.62 -24.90
N PRO A 107 8.30 5.96 -23.73
CA PRO A 107 8.75 4.57 -23.61
C PRO A 107 7.95 3.66 -24.54
N ALA A 108 8.61 2.66 -25.12
CA ALA A 108 7.92 1.62 -25.88
C ALA A 108 6.92 0.91 -24.93
N GLY A 109 5.63 1.09 -25.18
CA GLY A 109 4.54 0.54 -24.34
C GLY A 109 3.77 1.57 -23.52
N ALA A 110 4.16 2.84 -23.48
CA ALA A 110 3.32 3.85 -22.83
C ALA A 110 2.03 4.06 -23.64
N GLY A 111 0.87 4.07 -22.98
CA GLY A 111 -0.43 4.24 -23.62
C GLY A 111 -0.55 5.51 -24.45
N SER A 112 -1.25 5.42 -25.57
CA SER A 112 -1.40 6.49 -26.57
C SER A 112 -2.54 7.46 -26.27
N LYS A 113 -3.23 7.26 -25.14
CA LYS A 113 -4.32 8.10 -24.66
C LYS A 113 -3.99 8.53 -23.22
N LYS A 114 -4.34 9.75 -22.84
CA LYS A 114 -4.50 10.09 -21.42
C LYS A 114 -5.51 9.11 -20.84
N GLY A 115 -5.21 8.48 -19.70
CA GLY A 115 -6.02 7.39 -19.16
C GLY A 115 -5.71 6.00 -19.73
N ASP A 116 -4.44 5.71 -20.06
CA ASP A 116 -4.01 4.31 -19.99
C ASP A 116 -4.29 3.81 -18.58
N LEU A 117 -4.81 2.59 -18.43
CA LEU A 117 -5.36 2.07 -17.17
C LEU A 117 -4.39 2.15 -15.97
N PHE A 118 -3.11 2.31 -16.27
CA PHE A 118 -1.98 2.35 -15.35
C PHE A 118 -1.22 3.68 -15.34
N GLY A 119 -1.63 4.67 -16.15
CA GLY A 119 -0.98 5.98 -16.23
C GLY A 119 -1.27 6.84 -15.01
N ASP A 120 -2.53 6.81 -14.55
CA ASP A 120 -2.98 7.50 -13.36
C ASP A 120 -3.41 6.41 -12.36
N MET A 121 -2.61 6.17 -11.33
CA MET A 121 -2.89 5.19 -10.30
C MET A 121 -4.04 5.69 -9.42
N VAL A 122 -5.27 5.40 -9.84
CA VAL A 122 -6.48 5.80 -9.14
C VAL A 122 -7.26 4.57 -8.67
N VAL A 123 -8.04 4.74 -7.61
CA VAL A 123 -8.91 3.68 -7.11
C VAL A 123 -10.09 3.49 -8.08
N VAL A 124 -10.23 2.27 -8.59
CA VAL A 124 -11.27 1.92 -9.57
C VAL A 124 -12.14 0.79 -9.06
N LEU A 125 -13.36 0.71 -9.58
CA LEU A 125 -14.28 -0.37 -9.26
C LEU A 125 -13.80 -1.67 -9.94
N ARG A 126 -13.48 -2.68 -9.14
CA ARG A 126 -12.99 -4.00 -9.59
C ARG A 126 -13.91 -5.11 -9.10
N ASP A 127 -13.88 -6.23 -9.81
CA ASP A 127 -14.36 -7.50 -9.28
C ASP A 127 -13.34 -8.09 -8.28
N ALA A 128 -13.72 -9.20 -7.66
CA ALA A 128 -12.87 -9.90 -6.71
C ALA A 128 -11.54 -10.37 -7.28
N ASN A 129 -11.46 -10.69 -8.58
CA ASN A 129 -10.20 -11.06 -9.23
C ASN A 129 -9.33 -9.85 -9.60
N GLY A 130 -9.74 -8.64 -9.24
CA GLY A 130 -9.01 -7.41 -9.51
C GLY A 130 -9.20 -6.89 -10.94
N VAL A 131 -10.15 -7.44 -11.70
CA VAL A 131 -10.46 -6.96 -13.05
C VAL A 131 -11.40 -5.74 -12.93
N PRO A 132 -11.10 -4.61 -13.60
CA PRO A 132 -11.98 -3.45 -13.59
C PRO A 132 -13.35 -3.76 -14.18
N ILE A 133 -14.40 -3.34 -13.48
CA ILE A 133 -15.76 -3.40 -13.99
C ILE A 133 -15.98 -2.21 -14.92
N LEU A 134 -16.19 -2.49 -16.20
CA LEU A 134 -16.44 -1.45 -17.19
C LEU A 134 -17.90 -1.00 -17.17
N ASN A 135 -18.13 0.29 -17.45
CA ASN A 135 -19.48 0.81 -17.66
C ASN A 135 -20.06 0.37 -19.02
N ALA A 136 -21.31 0.75 -19.31
CA ALA A 136 -21.98 0.42 -20.57
C ALA A 136 -21.26 0.94 -21.83
N ALA A 137 -20.40 1.94 -21.70
CA ALA A 137 -19.58 2.49 -22.77
C ALA A 137 -18.20 1.82 -22.90
N GLY A 138 -17.90 0.80 -22.09
CA GLY A 138 -16.61 0.11 -22.07
C GLY A 138 -15.48 0.90 -21.39
N LEU A 139 -15.83 1.92 -20.59
CA LEU A 139 -14.87 2.72 -19.82
C LEU A 139 -14.75 2.21 -18.40
N VAL A 140 -13.56 2.38 -17.84
CA VAL A 140 -13.22 2.02 -16.45
C VAL A 140 -13.98 2.91 -15.49
N GLN A 141 -14.42 2.39 -14.36
CA GLN A 141 -15.20 3.17 -13.40
C GLN A 141 -14.32 3.61 -12.24
N VAL A 142 -14.08 4.92 -12.11
CA VAL A 142 -13.32 5.50 -11.00
C VAL A 142 -14.24 5.71 -9.80
N ILE A 143 -13.78 5.32 -8.61
CA ILE A 143 -14.58 5.46 -7.38
C ILE A 143 -14.58 6.92 -6.93
N ALA A 144 -15.76 7.43 -6.58
CA ALA A 144 -15.92 8.80 -6.10
C ALA A 144 -15.52 8.89 -4.62
N TYR A 145 -14.74 9.91 -4.28
CA TYR A 145 -14.39 10.25 -2.91
C TYR A 145 -14.83 11.67 -2.56
N VAL A 146 -15.12 11.88 -1.27
CA VAL A 146 -15.49 13.17 -0.68
C VAL A 146 -14.67 13.42 0.58
N TYR A 147 -14.49 14.69 0.94
CA TYR A 147 -13.90 15.02 2.23
C TYR A 147 -14.93 14.93 3.35
N ASP A 148 -14.60 14.20 4.41
CA ASP A 148 -15.37 14.21 5.65
C ASP A 148 -15.20 15.55 6.42
N ALA A 149 -15.94 15.71 7.51
CA ALA A 149 -15.89 16.93 8.33
C ALA A 149 -14.52 17.19 8.97
N ASN A 150 -13.66 16.18 9.05
CA ASN A 150 -12.31 16.26 9.60
C ASN A 150 -11.25 16.51 8.52
N GLY A 151 -11.66 16.59 7.24
CA GLY A 151 -10.76 16.78 6.11
C GLY A 151 -10.10 15.49 5.61
N ASN A 152 -10.60 14.32 5.99
CA ASN A 152 -10.14 13.04 5.45
C ASN A 152 -10.90 12.69 4.17
N LEU A 153 -10.20 12.10 3.21
CA LEU A 153 -10.80 11.63 1.96
C LEU A 153 -11.45 10.26 2.19
N VAL A 154 -12.78 10.16 2.03
CA VAL A 154 -13.56 8.93 2.24
C VAL A 154 -14.36 8.56 1.00
N PRO A 155 -14.56 7.26 0.71
CA PRO A 155 -15.32 6.85 -0.46
C PRO A 155 -16.79 7.25 -0.32
N LEU A 156 -17.34 7.83 -1.38
CA LEU A 156 -18.75 8.17 -1.45
C LEU A 156 -19.58 6.89 -1.59
N LYS A 157 -20.53 6.71 -0.67
CA LYS A 157 -21.46 5.59 -0.66
C LYS A 157 -22.89 6.05 -0.89
N ASP A 158 -23.67 5.24 -1.58
CA ASP A 158 -25.12 5.45 -1.73
C ASP A 158 -25.87 5.14 -0.41
N ALA A 159 -27.18 5.38 -0.40
CA ALA A 159 -28.03 5.12 0.78
C ALA A 159 -28.10 3.63 1.18
N SER A 160 -27.69 2.72 0.29
CA SER A 160 -27.62 1.28 0.52
C SER A 160 -26.23 0.82 0.97
N GLY A 161 -25.24 1.72 1.02
CA GLY A 161 -23.86 1.45 1.40
C GLY A 161 -22.94 1.04 0.24
N ASN A 162 -23.40 1.07 -1.01
CA ASN A 162 -22.58 0.72 -2.19
C ASN A 162 -21.71 1.90 -2.62
N LEU A 163 -20.57 1.60 -3.24
CA LEU A 163 -19.64 2.61 -3.76
C LEU A 163 -20.24 3.34 -4.98
N VAL A 164 -20.10 4.66 -4.99
CA VAL A 164 -20.50 5.52 -6.11
C VAL A 164 -19.31 5.73 -7.04
N THR A 165 -19.56 5.76 -8.35
CA THR A 165 -18.53 5.99 -9.38
C THR A 165 -18.71 7.37 -10.00
N ILE A 166 -17.59 7.96 -10.44
CA ILE A 166 -17.59 9.28 -11.09
C ILE A 166 -18.07 9.12 -12.54
N PRO A 167 -19.12 9.84 -12.99
CA PRO A 167 -19.58 9.76 -14.36
C PRO A 167 -18.60 10.44 -15.32
N TYR A 168 -18.65 10.04 -16.58
CA TYR A 168 -17.90 10.69 -17.67
C TYR A 168 -18.79 11.70 -18.39
N ASN A 169 -18.24 12.87 -18.69
CA ASN A 169 -18.91 13.88 -19.52
C ASN A 169 -18.89 13.49 -21.01
N ALA A 170 -19.52 14.32 -21.86
CA ALA A 170 -19.60 14.07 -23.31
C ALA A 170 -18.22 14.06 -24.00
N GLU A 171 -17.23 14.74 -23.41
CA GLU A 171 -15.86 14.82 -23.87
C GLU A 171 -14.99 13.61 -23.43
N GLY A 172 -15.52 12.76 -22.55
CA GLY A 172 -14.82 11.58 -22.01
C GLY A 172 -13.94 11.87 -20.79
N ASP A 173 -14.06 13.04 -20.18
CA ASP A 173 -13.41 13.38 -18.92
C ASP A 173 -14.30 13.03 -17.72
N LEU A 174 -13.68 12.79 -16.56
CA LEU A 174 -14.40 12.55 -15.31
C LEU A 174 -15.09 13.84 -14.84
N GLU A 175 -16.35 13.74 -14.45
CA GLU A 175 -17.05 14.84 -13.80
C GLU A 175 -16.44 15.15 -12.42
N THR A 176 -16.60 16.40 -11.99
CA THR A 176 -16.05 16.87 -10.70
C THR A 176 -17.12 17.04 -9.62
N THR A 177 -18.39 16.80 -9.97
CA THR A 177 -19.53 16.92 -9.07
C THR A 177 -20.56 15.83 -9.32
N ILE A 178 -21.15 15.27 -8.28
CA ILE A 178 -22.31 14.37 -8.36
C ILE A 178 -23.42 14.99 -7.51
N ASP A 179 -24.60 15.24 -8.08
CA ASP A 179 -25.74 15.85 -7.40
C ASP A 179 -25.40 17.17 -6.65
N GLY A 180 -24.48 17.95 -7.21
CA GLY A 180 -24.00 19.22 -6.62
C GLY A 180 -22.97 19.07 -5.50
N VAL A 181 -22.57 17.85 -5.17
CA VAL A 181 -21.49 17.54 -4.23
C VAL A 181 -20.17 17.41 -5.01
N PRO A 182 -19.11 18.16 -4.66
CA PRO A 182 -17.78 17.96 -5.24
C PRO A 182 -17.25 16.57 -4.94
N VAL A 183 -16.75 15.89 -5.98
CA VAL A 183 -16.16 14.55 -5.88
C VAL A 183 -14.74 14.54 -6.42
N TYR A 184 -13.93 13.63 -5.91
CA TYR A 184 -12.53 13.47 -6.24
C TYR A 184 -12.21 12.01 -6.54
N SER A 185 -11.22 11.76 -7.39
CA SER A 185 -10.57 10.46 -7.49
C SER A 185 -9.56 10.32 -6.36
N ALA A 186 -9.51 9.15 -5.71
CA ALA A 186 -8.41 8.82 -4.82
C ALA A 186 -7.26 8.19 -5.60
N GLU A 187 -6.03 8.61 -5.29
CA GLU A 187 -4.83 7.94 -5.78
C GLU A 187 -4.54 6.70 -4.94
N VAL A 188 -3.96 5.68 -5.58
CA VAL A 188 -3.46 4.51 -4.86
C VAL A 188 -2.09 4.85 -4.32
N ASP A 189 -1.97 4.87 -2.99
CA ASP A 189 -0.70 5.07 -2.32
C ASP A 189 0.10 3.76 -2.26
N LEU A 190 1.30 3.78 -2.83
CA LEU A 190 2.22 2.65 -2.77
C LEU A 190 3.26 2.80 -1.66
N GLY A 191 3.47 4.02 -1.15
CA GLY A 191 4.50 4.28 -0.16
C GLY A 191 5.86 3.67 -0.57
N ARG A 192 6.45 2.84 0.31
CA ARG A 192 7.67 2.05 0.06
C ARG A 192 7.62 1.15 -1.17
N LEU A 193 6.45 0.62 -1.54
CA LEU A 193 6.28 -0.25 -2.70
C LEU A 193 6.54 0.49 -4.03
N SER A 194 6.58 1.82 -4.01
CA SER A 194 7.02 2.64 -5.16
C SER A 194 8.41 2.24 -5.68
N VAL A 195 9.24 1.61 -4.84
CA VAL A 195 10.53 1.04 -5.23
C VAL A 195 10.43 -0.03 -6.33
N GLY A 196 9.26 -0.65 -6.53
CA GLY A 196 9.01 -1.57 -7.65
C GLY A 196 9.21 -0.93 -9.03
N ARG A 197 9.20 0.41 -9.12
CA ARG A 197 9.49 1.17 -10.36
C ARG A 197 10.97 1.45 -10.56
N ALA A 198 11.82 1.06 -9.60
CA ALA A 198 13.27 1.24 -9.72
C ALA A 198 13.84 0.38 -10.85
N PRO A 199 15.04 0.70 -11.37
CA PRO A 199 15.72 -0.16 -12.32
C PRO A 199 15.85 -1.59 -11.79
N THR A 200 15.63 -2.60 -12.65
CA THR A 200 15.57 -4.03 -12.25
C THR A 200 16.76 -4.48 -11.40
N LYS A 201 17.96 -3.95 -11.67
CA LYS A 201 19.19 -4.23 -10.89
C LYS A 201 19.05 -4.03 -9.37
N VAL A 202 18.12 -3.19 -8.92
CA VAL A 202 17.86 -2.93 -7.50
C VAL A 202 17.21 -4.15 -6.86
N LEU A 203 16.18 -4.70 -7.50
CA LEU A 203 15.51 -5.92 -7.05
C LEU A 203 16.37 -7.16 -7.30
N ASP A 204 17.13 -7.21 -8.40
CA ASP A 204 18.07 -8.31 -8.68
C ASP A 204 19.16 -8.43 -7.59
N HIS A 205 19.70 -7.30 -7.13
CA HIS A 205 20.67 -7.28 -6.03
C HIS A 205 20.03 -7.77 -4.73
N SER A 206 18.85 -7.24 -4.40
CA SER A 206 18.13 -7.60 -3.17
C SER A 206 17.71 -9.08 -3.18
N LEU A 207 17.33 -9.62 -4.34
CA LEU A 207 17.07 -11.04 -4.52
C LEU A 207 18.33 -11.88 -4.26
N THR A 208 19.47 -11.44 -4.79
CA THR A 208 20.76 -12.12 -4.60
C THR A 208 21.12 -12.19 -3.12
N GLU A 209 20.96 -11.11 -2.37
CA GLU A 209 21.20 -11.07 -0.92
C GLU A 209 20.24 -11.98 -0.15
N ALA A 210 18.94 -11.91 -0.47
CA ALA A 210 17.92 -12.74 0.16
C ALA A 210 18.16 -14.24 -0.08
N LEU A 211 18.44 -14.62 -1.34
CA LEU A 211 18.72 -16.01 -1.69
C LEU A 211 20.05 -16.50 -1.08
N ALA A 212 21.08 -15.65 -0.98
CA ALA A 212 22.32 -16.00 -0.30
C ALA A 212 22.08 -16.38 1.17
N LYS A 213 21.15 -15.70 1.85
CA LYS A 213 20.73 -16.06 3.21
C LYS A 213 19.92 -17.37 3.22
N LEU A 214 18.89 -17.46 2.36
CA LEU A 214 17.95 -18.59 2.33
C LEU A 214 18.58 -19.91 1.88
N THR A 215 19.63 -19.87 1.06
CA THR A 215 20.30 -21.05 0.48
C THR A 215 21.67 -21.33 1.09
N ALA A 216 22.07 -20.58 2.13
CA ALA A 216 23.33 -20.81 2.83
C ALA A 216 23.42 -22.25 3.36
N THR A 217 24.61 -22.82 3.34
CA THR A 217 24.84 -24.17 3.86
C THR A 217 24.41 -24.25 5.34
N GLY A 218 23.46 -25.14 5.64
CA GLY A 218 22.90 -25.27 6.99
C GLY A 218 21.81 -24.25 7.34
N ALA A 219 21.32 -23.46 6.38
CA ALA A 219 20.18 -22.58 6.58
C ALA A 219 18.91 -23.38 6.90
N ILE A 220 18.30 -23.08 8.05
CA ILE A 220 16.97 -23.56 8.42
C ILE A 220 15.98 -22.43 8.13
N VAL A 221 15.17 -22.63 7.08
CA VAL A 221 14.14 -21.68 6.68
C VAL A 221 12.86 -21.99 7.45
N THR A 222 12.33 -20.97 8.14
CA THR A 222 11.14 -21.04 8.98
C THR A 222 10.26 -19.81 8.73
N LEU A 223 9.08 -19.78 9.37
CA LEU A 223 8.26 -18.57 9.44
C LEU A 223 8.36 -17.98 10.85
N ASP A 224 8.47 -16.66 10.95
CA ASP A 224 8.29 -15.97 12.22
C ASP A 224 6.80 -15.96 12.63
N SER A 225 6.50 -15.44 13.82
CA SER A 225 5.10 -15.34 14.31
C SER A 225 4.20 -14.47 13.43
N THR A 226 4.79 -13.63 12.57
CA THR A 226 4.11 -12.73 11.64
C THR A 226 3.99 -13.33 10.23
N GLY A 227 4.49 -14.55 10.00
CA GLY A 227 4.46 -15.22 8.69
C GLY A 227 5.56 -14.78 7.72
N ARG A 228 6.54 -13.98 8.15
CA ARG A 228 7.72 -13.62 7.34
C ARG A 228 8.74 -14.76 7.35
N LEU A 229 9.49 -14.89 6.27
CA LEU A 229 10.58 -15.87 6.18
C LEU A 229 11.69 -15.52 7.18
N ALA A 230 12.16 -16.52 7.92
CA ALA A 230 13.29 -16.40 8.83
C ALA A 230 14.32 -17.50 8.56
N VAL A 231 15.59 -17.13 8.62
CA VAL A 231 16.74 -18.04 8.45
C VAL A 231 17.44 -18.18 9.79
N ASN A 232 17.51 -19.41 10.31
CA ASN A 232 18.14 -19.69 11.61
C ASN A 232 17.60 -18.81 12.75
N GLY A 233 16.31 -18.49 12.72
CA GLY A 233 15.64 -17.61 13.70
C GLY A 233 15.74 -16.11 13.41
N VAL A 234 16.52 -15.68 12.42
CA VAL A 234 16.60 -14.26 12.02
C VAL A 234 15.65 -13.99 10.86
N THR A 235 14.73 -13.05 11.07
CA THR A 235 13.71 -12.72 10.06
C THR A 235 14.30 -11.90 8.91
N ILE A 236 13.85 -12.17 7.68
CA ILE A 236 14.09 -11.31 6.52
C ILE A 236 13.17 -10.09 6.66
N ASP A 237 13.69 -9.02 7.23
CA ASP A 237 12.95 -7.80 7.55
C ASP A 237 13.18 -6.64 6.56
N SER A 238 14.08 -6.82 5.60
CA SER A 238 14.35 -5.83 4.55
C SER A 238 13.16 -5.74 3.60
N PRO A 239 12.58 -4.54 3.40
CA PRO A 239 11.47 -4.35 2.47
C PRO A 239 11.83 -4.71 1.03
N LEU A 240 13.07 -4.39 0.60
CA LEU A 240 13.52 -4.70 -0.77
C LEU A 240 13.73 -6.20 -0.99
N GLU A 241 14.27 -6.92 0.01
CA GLU A 241 14.42 -8.37 -0.08
C GLU A 241 13.05 -9.04 -0.17
N ASN A 242 12.09 -8.62 0.67
CA ASN A 242 10.71 -9.12 0.62
C ASN A 242 10.04 -8.85 -0.74
N LEU A 243 10.21 -7.65 -1.31
CA LEU A 243 9.63 -7.32 -2.60
C LEU A 243 10.24 -8.15 -3.75
N ALA A 244 11.56 -8.36 -3.72
CA ALA A 244 12.25 -9.14 -4.75
C ALA A 244 11.90 -10.63 -4.67
N LEU A 245 11.73 -11.16 -3.45
CA LEU A 245 11.21 -12.52 -3.23
C LEU A 245 9.75 -12.62 -3.70
N TYR A 246 8.92 -11.61 -3.43
CA TYR A 246 7.53 -11.54 -3.89
C TYR A 246 7.46 -11.61 -5.42
N GLU A 247 8.20 -10.74 -6.11
CA GLU A 247 8.28 -10.73 -7.57
C GLU A 247 8.68 -12.10 -8.12
N THR A 248 9.74 -12.70 -7.57
CA THR A 248 10.26 -14.00 -8.02
C THR A 248 9.26 -15.13 -7.80
N TYR A 249 8.65 -15.20 -6.61
CA TYR A 249 7.66 -16.22 -6.28
C TYR A 249 6.43 -16.07 -7.16
N MET A 250 5.90 -14.87 -7.33
CA MET A 250 4.67 -14.67 -8.12
C MET A 250 4.89 -14.99 -9.61
N LYS A 251 6.11 -14.77 -10.13
CA LYS A 251 6.47 -15.13 -11.51
C LYS A 251 6.70 -16.62 -11.74
N THR A 252 7.22 -17.34 -10.74
CA THR A 252 7.73 -18.71 -10.96
C THR A 252 7.02 -19.78 -10.12
N GLY A 253 6.21 -19.39 -9.14
CA GLY A 253 5.58 -20.28 -8.15
C GLY A 253 6.57 -20.85 -7.12
N THR A 254 7.85 -20.48 -7.19
CA THR A 254 8.91 -21.03 -6.32
C THR A 254 9.94 -19.95 -5.97
N LEU A 255 10.79 -20.24 -4.98
CA LEU A 255 12.02 -19.48 -4.74
C LEU A 255 13.20 -20.39 -5.09
N PRO A 256 14.12 -19.99 -5.99
CA PRO A 256 15.21 -20.85 -6.45
C PRO A 256 16.06 -21.39 -5.30
N GLY A 257 16.14 -22.73 -5.18
CA GLY A 257 16.96 -23.41 -4.18
C GLY A 257 16.42 -23.36 -2.75
N VAL A 258 15.23 -22.80 -2.52
CA VAL A 258 14.64 -22.65 -1.18
C VAL A 258 13.51 -23.66 -1.01
N THR A 259 13.57 -24.45 0.06
CA THR A 259 12.42 -25.25 0.50
C THR A 259 11.56 -24.38 1.42
N LEU A 260 10.37 -24.02 0.94
CA LEU A 260 9.46 -23.15 1.69
C LEU A 260 8.81 -23.90 2.86
N PRO A 261 8.66 -23.26 4.04
CA PRO A 261 7.92 -23.85 5.16
C PRO A 261 6.47 -24.17 4.79
N ALA A 262 5.90 -25.17 5.48
CA ALA A 262 4.46 -25.41 5.40
C ALA A 262 3.69 -24.15 5.82
N ASN A 263 2.58 -23.87 5.14
CA ASN A 263 1.73 -22.68 5.34
C ASN A 263 2.37 -21.34 4.95
N PHE A 264 3.50 -21.34 4.24
CA PHE A 264 4.02 -20.10 3.63
C PHE A 264 2.97 -19.49 2.69
N ASN A 265 2.68 -18.21 2.88
CA ASN A 265 1.77 -17.44 2.04
C ASN A 265 2.54 -16.27 1.40
N PRO A 266 2.62 -16.17 0.07
CA PRO A 266 3.32 -15.07 -0.61
C PRO A 266 2.78 -13.67 -0.28
N ALA A 267 1.55 -13.56 0.22
CA ALA A 267 1.00 -12.30 0.70
C ALA A 267 1.85 -11.68 1.84
N SER A 268 2.54 -12.51 2.65
CA SER A 268 3.44 -12.01 3.69
C SER A 268 4.69 -11.32 3.15
N LEU A 269 5.14 -11.69 1.93
CA LEU A 269 6.25 -11.01 1.25
C LEU A 269 5.83 -9.61 0.78
N LEU A 270 4.63 -9.47 0.21
CA LEU A 270 4.11 -8.16 -0.17
C LEU A 270 3.92 -7.28 1.08
N ALA A 271 3.39 -7.86 2.16
CA ALA A 271 3.25 -7.17 3.45
C ALA A 271 4.61 -6.73 4.03
N GLY A 272 5.63 -7.59 4.01
CA GLY A 272 6.97 -7.26 4.47
C GLY A 272 7.67 -6.17 3.66
N ALA A 273 7.25 -5.95 2.41
CA ALA A 273 7.74 -4.89 1.54
C ALA A 273 7.01 -3.54 1.71
N ALA A 274 5.78 -3.57 2.21
CA ALA A 274 4.92 -2.40 2.31
C ALA A 274 5.30 -1.46 3.47
N ASP A 275 4.70 -0.27 3.48
CA ASP A 275 4.77 0.61 4.64
C ASP A 275 3.96 0.03 5.80
N LYS A 276 4.59 -0.07 6.98
CA LYS A 276 4.01 -0.71 8.17
C LYS A 276 2.67 -0.10 8.60
N THR A 277 2.54 1.22 8.47
CA THR A 277 1.35 1.97 8.87
C THR A 277 0.36 2.16 7.71
N GLY A 278 0.65 1.56 6.55
CA GLY A 278 -0.20 1.64 5.37
C GLY A 278 -1.29 0.58 5.35
N SER A 279 -2.02 0.52 4.24
CA SER A 279 -3.00 -0.54 3.98
C SER A 279 -2.79 -1.11 2.58
N ILE A 280 -3.02 -2.40 2.40
CA ILE A 280 -2.90 -3.06 1.09
C ILE A 280 -4.31 -3.33 0.55
N SER A 281 -4.68 -2.58 -0.49
CA SER A 281 -5.95 -2.77 -1.21
C SER A 281 -5.79 -3.69 -2.42
N VAL A 282 -6.92 -4.12 -3.00
CA VAL A 282 -6.94 -4.85 -4.28
C VAL A 282 -6.24 -4.03 -5.36
N ASP A 283 -6.48 -2.71 -5.42
CA ASP A 283 -5.78 -1.83 -6.35
C ASP A 283 -4.26 -1.85 -6.12
N THR A 284 -3.81 -1.82 -4.87
CA THR A 284 -2.38 -1.92 -4.52
C THR A 284 -1.77 -3.18 -5.12
N VAL A 285 -2.41 -4.34 -4.92
CA VAL A 285 -1.95 -5.63 -5.45
C VAL A 285 -1.92 -5.62 -6.99
N VAL A 286 -2.99 -5.18 -7.63
CA VAL A 286 -3.10 -5.18 -9.10
C VAL A 286 -2.08 -4.23 -9.74
N TYR A 287 -1.91 -3.03 -9.19
CA TYR A 287 -0.92 -2.07 -9.67
C TYR A 287 0.50 -2.58 -9.43
N MET A 288 0.79 -3.16 -8.26
CA MET A 288 2.11 -3.74 -7.98
C MET A 288 2.46 -4.89 -8.91
N ASN A 289 1.53 -5.79 -9.19
CA ASN A 289 1.77 -6.89 -10.14
C ASN A 289 2.05 -6.39 -11.55
N SER A 290 1.37 -5.32 -11.94
CA SER A 290 1.58 -4.68 -13.25
C SER A 290 2.94 -3.98 -13.31
N ILE A 291 3.33 -3.25 -12.26
CA ILE A 291 4.63 -2.57 -12.15
C ILE A 291 5.78 -3.57 -12.18
N LEU A 292 5.67 -4.68 -11.45
CA LEU A 292 6.70 -5.72 -11.37
C LEU A 292 6.71 -6.65 -12.59
N GLY A 293 5.75 -6.53 -13.51
CA GLY A 293 5.62 -7.41 -14.67
C GLY A 293 5.31 -8.86 -14.30
N VAL A 294 4.54 -9.05 -13.23
CA VAL A 294 4.10 -10.37 -12.72
C VAL A 294 2.93 -10.94 -13.52
N ASN A 295 2.17 -10.09 -14.20
CA ASN A 295 1.01 -10.53 -14.99
C ASN A 295 1.45 -11.50 -16.11
N SER A 296 0.88 -12.72 -16.13
CA SER A 296 1.29 -13.84 -17.00
C SER A 296 0.92 -13.66 -18.49
N GLY A 297 1.45 -12.62 -19.14
CA GLY A 297 1.15 -12.30 -20.55
C GLY A 297 -0.25 -11.67 -20.77
N THR A 298 -0.98 -11.45 -19.69
CA THR A 298 -2.27 -10.76 -19.61
C THR A 298 -2.10 -9.41 -18.94
N THR A 299 -3.16 -8.59 -18.91
CA THR A 299 -3.18 -7.32 -18.18
C THR A 299 -3.26 -7.50 -16.65
N TYR A 300 -3.61 -8.71 -16.16
CA TYR A 300 -3.79 -9.03 -14.74
C TYR A 300 -3.22 -10.40 -14.39
N TYR A 301 -2.69 -10.52 -13.18
CA TYR A 301 -2.40 -11.81 -12.59
C TYR A 301 -3.70 -12.51 -12.20
N ASN A 302 -3.81 -13.81 -12.50
CA ASN A 302 -5.00 -14.57 -12.16
C ASN A 302 -4.94 -15.07 -10.71
N PHE A 303 -5.78 -14.49 -9.85
CA PHE A 303 -5.91 -14.87 -8.44
C PHE A 303 -7.07 -15.82 -8.16
N SER A 304 -7.74 -16.38 -9.17
CA SER A 304 -8.98 -17.17 -9.01
C SER A 304 -8.83 -18.46 -8.18
N THR A 305 -7.62 -18.81 -7.75
CA THR A 305 -7.33 -19.98 -6.92
C THR A 305 -6.87 -19.59 -5.51
N VAL A 306 -6.75 -18.29 -5.21
CA VAL A 306 -6.32 -17.83 -3.90
C VAL A 306 -7.53 -17.75 -3.00
N GLN A 307 -7.47 -18.51 -1.91
CA GLN A 307 -8.41 -18.40 -0.80
C GLN A 307 -7.69 -17.88 0.43
N TYR A 308 -8.37 -17.06 1.20
CA TYR A 308 -7.89 -16.60 2.49
C TYR A 308 -8.98 -16.70 3.55
N ASP A 309 -8.64 -17.34 4.67
CA ASP A 309 -9.46 -17.31 5.87
C ASP A 309 -8.60 -16.84 7.05
N ARG A 310 -8.97 -15.68 7.59
CA ARG A 310 -8.23 -15.03 8.68
C ARG A 310 -8.22 -15.91 9.92
N TYR A 311 -9.34 -16.52 10.29
CA TYR A 311 -9.41 -17.36 11.48
C TYR A 311 -8.44 -18.54 11.41
N THR A 312 -8.44 -19.31 10.33
CA THR A 312 -7.53 -20.46 10.17
C THR A 312 -6.07 -20.04 10.13
N THR A 313 -5.76 -18.88 9.53
CA THR A 313 -4.40 -18.33 9.47
C THR A 313 -3.91 -17.93 10.86
N TRP A 314 -4.72 -17.24 11.65
CA TRP A 314 -4.25 -16.54 12.86
C TRP A 314 -4.65 -17.18 14.19
N LYS A 315 -5.63 -18.09 14.24
CA LYS A 315 -6.16 -18.66 15.50
C LYS A 315 -5.11 -19.27 16.43
N ASN A 316 -4.02 -19.80 15.87
CA ASN A 316 -2.93 -20.44 16.61
C ASN A 316 -1.65 -19.59 16.64
N ALA A 317 -1.64 -18.44 15.97
CA ALA A 317 -0.48 -17.58 15.89
C ALA A 317 -0.36 -16.78 17.19
N THR A 318 0.83 -16.81 17.80
CA THR A 318 1.11 -16.13 19.06
C THR A 318 2.39 -15.32 18.95
N ALA A 319 2.47 -14.22 19.69
CA ALA A 319 3.66 -13.38 19.78
C ALA A 319 3.92 -12.99 21.25
N GLN A 320 5.19 -12.79 21.59
CA GLN A 320 5.58 -12.21 22.86
C GLN A 320 5.63 -10.69 22.72
N ILE A 321 4.83 -9.98 23.50
CA ILE A 321 4.75 -8.52 23.49
C ILE A 321 4.97 -7.92 24.88
N LEU A 322 5.30 -6.64 24.91
CA LEU A 322 5.40 -5.83 26.11
C LEU A 322 4.03 -5.23 26.45
N VAL A 323 3.43 -5.70 27.55
CA VAL A 323 2.13 -5.22 28.03
C VAL A 323 2.33 -4.25 29.20
N LEU A 324 1.79 -3.03 29.05
CA LEU A 324 1.75 -2.03 30.12
C LEU A 324 0.89 -2.55 31.28
N GLN A 325 1.48 -2.59 32.46
CA GLN A 325 0.83 -3.10 33.66
C GLN A 325 -0.14 -2.07 34.26
N PRO A 326 -1.06 -2.48 35.15
CA PRO A 326 -2.06 -1.57 35.75
C PRO A 326 -1.47 -0.41 36.56
N ASP A 327 -0.18 -0.44 36.87
CA ASP A 327 0.54 0.67 37.50
C ASP A 327 0.81 1.84 36.55
N GLY A 328 0.58 1.65 35.25
CA GLY A 328 0.76 2.66 34.21
C GLY A 328 2.22 2.99 33.89
N VAL A 329 3.18 2.22 34.41
CA VAL A 329 4.62 2.53 34.30
C VAL A 329 5.45 1.31 33.89
N THR A 330 5.09 0.10 34.31
CA THR A 330 5.90 -1.08 34.04
C THR A 330 5.38 -1.86 32.83
N TYR A 331 6.30 -2.42 32.03
CA TYR A 331 5.97 -3.33 30.93
C TYR A 331 6.43 -4.73 31.29
N LYS A 332 5.59 -5.74 31.01
CA LYS A 332 5.97 -7.16 31.14
C LYS A 332 5.77 -7.90 29.84
N VAL A 333 6.63 -8.89 29.63
CA VAL A 333 6.51 -9.81 28.51
C VAL A 333 5.32 -10.73 28.75
N GLU A 334 4.37 -10.72 27.82
CA GLU A 334 3.23 -11.63 27.79
C GLU A 334 3.10 -12.27 26.41
N THR A 335 2.69 -13.54 26.37
CA THR A 335 2.35 -14.23 25.13
C THR A 335 0.90 -13.97 24.80
N VAL A 336 0.63 -13.33 23.67
CA VAL A 336 -0.72 -13.02 23.19
C VAL A 336 -1.08 -13.80 21.94
N ASN A 337 -2.37 -14.05 21.75
CA ASN A 337 -2.92 -14.58 20.50
C ASN A 337 -3.10 -13.43 19.50
N LEU A 338 -2.55 -13.58 18.29
CA LEU A 338 -2.57 -12.54 17.27
C LEU A 338 -3.96 -12.34 16.65
N TYR A 339 -4.79 -13.39 16.59
CA TYR A 339 -6.17 -13.25 16.12
C TYR A 339 -7.01 -12.36 17.05
N ASP A 340 -6.83 -12.55 18.35
CA ASP A 340 -7.53 -11.75 19.36
C ASP A 340 -6.95 -10.33 19.45
N ALA A 341 -5.62 -10.20 19.50
CA ALA A 341 -4.95 -8.92 19.72
C ALA A 341 -5.05 -7.96 18.53
N VAL A 342 -4.97 -8.46 17.29
CA VAL A 342 -4.95 -7.62 16.08
C VAL A 342 -6.34 -7.48 15.47
N PHE A 343 -7.15 -8.55 15.51
CA PHE A 343 -8.44 -8.58 14.82
C PHE A 343 -9.64 -8.63 15.77
N ASN A 344 -9.45 -8.47 17.08
CA ASN A 344 -10.53 -8.51 18.08
C ASN A 344 -11.43 -9.74 17.92
N SER A 345 -10.81 -10.90 17.66
CA SER A 345 -11.48 -12.17 17.39
C SER A 345 -12.49 -12.14 16.24
N THR A 346 -12.37 -11.18 15.32
CA THR A 346 -13.32 -10.94 14.22
C THR A 346 -12.79 -11.52 12.91
N ASN A 347 -13.52 -12.50 12.36
CA ASN A 347 -13.16 -13.08 11.08
C ASN A 347 -13.48 -12.11 9.95
N TRP A 348 -12.69 -12.16 8.88
CA TRP A 348 -13.05 -11.51 7.63
C TRP A 348 -14.21 -12.29 6.98
N THR A 349 -15.14 -11.58 6.36
CA THR A 349 -16.17 -12.18 5.52
C THR A 349 -15.80 -11.91 4.08
N ASP A 350 -15.43 -12.97 3.38
CA ASP A 350 -15.12 -12.95 1.96
C ASP A 350 -16.35 -12.44 1.17
N PRO A 351 -16.21 -11.34 0.41
CA PRO A 351 -17.30 -10.81 -0.40
C PRO A 351 -17.59 -11.71 -1.62
N THR A 352 -16.70 -12.61 -2.02
CA THR A 352 -16.89 -13.54 -3.15
C THR A 352 -16.45 -14.97 -2.83
N PRO A 353 -17.37 -15.95 -2.70
CA PRO A 353 -17.04 -17.32 -2.25
C PRO A 353 -16.09 -18.15 -3.14
N THR A 354 -15.56 -17.58 -4.22
CA THR A 354 -14.77 -18.27 -5.26
C THR A 354 -13.27 -17.96 -5.17
N GLY A 355 -12.86 -17.06 -4.26
CA GLY A 355 -11.47 -16.62 -4.17
C GLY A 355 -11.11 -15.54 -5.18
N GLY A 356 -10.06 -14.79 -4.88
CA GLY A 356 -9.61 -13.74 -5.78
C GLY A 356 -8.44 -12.89 -5.28
N ALA A 357 -8.27 -11.77 -5.97
CA ALA A 357 -7.33 -10.73 -5.61
C ALA A 357 -7.75 -10.01 -4.32
N ASP A 358 -9.03 -10.03 -3.97
CA ASP A 358 -9.58 -9.61 -2.68
C ASP A 358 -9.12 -10.50 -1.52
N ASP A 359 -9.13 -11.83 -1.67
CA ASP A 359 -8.51 -12.75 -0.71
C ASP A 359 -7.01 -12.45 -0.55
N PHE A 360 -6.31 -12.29 -1.68
CA PHE A 360 -4.88 -12.02 -1.66
C PHE A 360 -4.56 -10.67 -0.98
N ALA A 361 -5.28 -9.62 -1.35
CA ALA A 361 -5.11 -8.29 -0.77
C ALA A 361 -5.44 -8.29 0.72
N THR A 362 -6.53 -8.96 1.12
CA THR A 362 -6.90 -9.08 2.53
C THR A 362 -5.86 -9.87 3.32
N ALA A 363 -5.33 -10.96 2.75
CA ALA A 363 -4.23 -11.70 3.36
C ALA A 363 -3.01 -10.80 3.57
N ALA A 364 -2.61 -10.04 2.54
CA ALA A 364 -1.44 -9.15 2.61
C ALA A 364 -1.65 -8.02 3.64
N ASP A 365 -2.83 -7.42 3.68
CA ASP A 365 -3.19 -6.37 4.63
C ASP A 365 -3.23 -6.89 6.08
N ASP A 366 -3.75 -8.10 6.30
CA ASP A 366 -3.74 -8.74 7.61
C ASP A 366 -2.33 -9.09 8.08
N TYR A 367 -1.47 -9.62 7.18
CA TYR A 367 -0.05 -9.81 7.46
C TYR A 367 0.62 -8.48 7.83
N LEU A 368 0.31 -7.39 7.12
CA LEU A 368 0.87 -6.06 7.39
C LEU A 368 0.50 -5.57 8.79
N LYS A 369 -0.78 -5.65 9.17
CA LYS A 369 -1.26 -5.28 10.53
C LYS A 369 -0.60 -6.10 11.62
N VAL A 370 -0.40 -7.40 11.39
CA VAL A 370 0.29 -8.26 12.37
C VAL A 370 1.78 -7.89 12.46
N ILE A 371 2.44 -7.62 11.33
CA ILE A 371 3.83 -7.16 11.30
C ILE A 371 3.97 -5.85 12.06
N GLU A 372 3.08 -4.88 11.82
CA GLU A 372 3.04 -3.60 12.53
C GLU A 372 2.85 -3.81 14.04
N PHE A 373 1.82 -4.57 14.42
CA PHE A 373 1.53 -4.86 15.81
C PHE A 373 2.71 -5.49 16.55
N VAL A 374 3.33 -6.52 15.98
CA VAL A 374 4.49 -7.19 16.58
C VAL A 374 5.73 -6.31 16.54
N HIS A 375 5.89 -5.46 15.53
CA HIS A 375 7.01 -4.52 15.48
C HIS A 375 6.94 -3.47 16.59
N ASP A 376 5.75 -2.97 16.88
CA ASP A 376 5.55 -1.87 17.83
C ASP A 376 5.48 -2.35 19.28
N ASN A 377 5.01 -3.59 19.49
CA ASN A 377 4.80 -4.15 20.83
C ASN A 377 5.75 -5.30 21.17
N GLY A 378 6.49 -5.84 20.20
CA GLY A 378 7.31 -7.04 20.37
C GLY A 378 8.48 -6.84 21.32
N VAL A 379 8.88 -7.94 21.98
CA VAL A 379 10.11 -7.96 22.78
C VAL A 379 11.32 -7.97 21.84
N ARG A 380 12.10 -6.90 21.85
CA ARG A 380 13.39 -6.89 21.15
C ARG A 380 14.37 -7.76 21.94
N THR A 381 14.74 -8.90 21.38
CA THR A 381 15.88 -9.67 21.86
C THR A 381 17.13 -8.94 21.41
N GLU A 382 17.89 -8.38 22.36
CA GLU A 382 19.22 -7.79 22.13
C GLU A 382 20.25 -8.82 21.67
#